data_AF-A0A8I1MM80-F1
#
_entry.id   AF-A0A8I1MM80-F1
#
_cell.length_a   1.000
_cell.length_b   1.000
_cell.length_c   1.000
_cell.angle_alpha   90.00
_cell.angle_beta   90.00
_cell.angle_gamma   90.00
#
_symmetry.space_group_name_H-M   'P 1'
#
loop_
_entity.id
_entity.type
_entity.pdbx_description
1 polymer ?
#
loop_
_entity_poly.entity_id
_entity_poly.type
_entity_poly.pdbx_seq_one_letter_code
_entity_poly.pdbx_strand_id
1 'polypeptide(L)'
;MAAAIAVCVLTVAVIAFRAVSQSANRYGQYTKIQLPGGALFTLYGINGTELQTWVAPNYGRVAQAELLRQAFYEDISRATAVFCLARTGRDSIVRPTSINIDQGQYPNFDARTLGTPEDFRTFLENNGVADAGFFFGYRGAAGRTNLSIFILQPSTSETALSVRAVYELDMIATEGVPNGTYVSVRRYDNYSAQNRAPTDYYDIFYPESDPQDFPVTAVSFELARRMSPDDTGYDLFKVAPERPFYFLWWPDPATPVLANETNPAYGNGDPRAAYGAMGSRTSFFLVVPMFPAL
;
A
#
# COMPACT_ATOMS: atom_id res chain seq x y z
N MET A 1 -13.33 44.32 -37.83
CA MET A 1 -13.41 44.20 -36.35
C MET A 1 -14.38 43.12 -35.89
N ALA A 2 -15.61 43.03 -36.42
CA ALA A 2 -16.61 42.03 -36.00
C ALA A 2 -16.16 40.56 -36.16
N ALA A 3 -15.41 40.22 -37.21
CA ALA A 3 -14.91 38.86 -37.43
C ALA A 3 -13.92 38.37 -36.36
N ALA A 4 -13.07 39.26 -35.82
CA ALA A 4 -12.10 38.89 -34.78
C ALA A 4 -12.79 38.61 -33.44
N ILE A 5 -13.82 39.39 -33.10
CA ILE A 5 -14.62 39.19 -31.88
C ILE A 5 -15.37 37.85 -31.95
N ALA A 6 -15.94 37.50 -33.10
CA ALA A 6 -16.64 36.23 -33.31
C ALA A 6 -15.70 35.01 -33.12
N VAL A 7 -14.46 35.09 -33.62
CA VAL A 7 -13.46 34.02 -33.48
C VAL A 7 -13.05 33.82 -32.01
N CYS A 8 -12.84 34.91 -31.26
CA CYS A 8 -12.50 34.83 -29.83
C CYS A 8 -13.63 34.21 -29.01
N VAL A 9 -14.89 34.57 -29.28
CA VAL A 9 -16.05 34.00 -28.57
C VAL A 9 -16.21 32.51 -28.87
N LEU A 10 -16.01 32.10 -30.13
CA LEU A 10 -16.06 30.68 -30.53
C LEU A 10 -14.94 29.86 -29.88
N THR A 11 -13.71 30.39 -29.79
CA THR A 11 -12.60 29.68 -29.14
C THR A 11 -12.82 29.51 -27.65
N VAL A 12 -13.31 30.54 -26.95
CA VAL A 12 -13.66 30.44 -25.52
C VAL A 12 -14.79 29.43 -25.30
N ALA A 13 -15.83 29.44 -26.15
CA ALA A 13 -16.93 28.49 -26.06
C ALA A 13 -16.48 27.03 -26.31
N VAL A 14 -15.57 26.79 -27.26
CA VAL A 14 -15.02 25.45 -27.52
C VAL A 14 -14.12 24.97 -26.39
N ILE A 15 -13.31 25.85 -25.81
CA ILE A 15 -12.47 25.50 -24.64
C ILE A 15 -13.34 25.21 -23.42
N ALA A 16 -14.37 26.03 -23.17
CA ALA A 16 -15.32 25.81 -22.09
C ALA A 16 -16.14 24.53 -22.30
N PHE A 17 -16.64 24.28 -23.52
CA PHE A 17 -17.36 23.05 -23.83
C PHE A 17 -16.46 21.81 -23.71
N ARG A 18 -15.19 21.88 -24.12
CA ARG A 18 -14.23 20.80 -23.92
C ARG A 18 -13.96 20.57 -22.43
N ALA A 19 -13.76 21.63 -21.66
CA ALA A 19 -13.57 21.54 -20.21
C ALA A 19 -14.81 20.94 -19.53
N VAL A 20 -16.01 21.37 -19.90
CA VAL A 20 -17.29 20.88 -19.35
C VAL A 20 -17.58 19.45 -19.82
N SER A 21 -17.36 19.10 -21.08
CA SER A 21 -17.59 17.73 -21.58
C SER A 21 -16.58 16.72 -21.04
N GLN A 22 -15.34 17.13 -20.79
CA GLN A 22 -14.33 16.28 -20.14
C GLN A 22 -14.54 16.15 -18.63
N SER A 23 -15.13 17.16 -17.97
CA SER A 23 -15.39 17.14 -16.53
C SER A 23 -16.77 16.59 -16.15
N ALA A 24 -17.80 16.79 -16.97
CA ALA A 24 -19.17 16.35 -16.68
C ALA A 24 -19.35 14.82 -16.69
N ASN A 25 -18.49 14.07 -17.40
CA ASN A 25 -18.58 12.61 -17.46
C ASN A 25 -17.81 11.86 -16.35
N ARG A 26 -17.11 12.55 -15.44
CA ARG A 26 -16.17 11.89 -14.51
C ARG A 26 -16.44 12.12 -13.02
N TYR A 27 -17.44 12.90 -12.64
CA TYR A 27 -17.80 13.06 -11.23
C TYR A 27 -18.68 11.91 -10.77
N GLY A 28 -18.09 10.97 -10.03
CA GLY A 28 -18.84 10.04 -9.19
C GLY A 28 -19.49 8.85 -9.89
N GLN A 29 -18.89 8.34 -10.97
CA GLN A 29 -19.38 7.12 -11.59
C GLN A 29 -19.15 5.93 -10.66
N TYR A 30 -20.24 5.23 -10.35
CA TYR A 30 -20.19 3.90 -9.77
C TYR A 30 -20.26 2.87 -10.89
N THR A 31 -19.54 1.78 -10.72
CA THR A 31 -19.70 0.60 -11.54
C THR A 31 -19.85 -0.62 -10.66
N LYS A 32 -20.55 -1.63 -11.18
CA LYS A 32 -20.62 -2.94 -10.56
C LYS A 32 -19.48 -3.77 -11.14
N ILE A 33 -18.62 -4.26 -10.25
CA ILE A 33 -17.54 -5.17 -10.60
C ILE A 33 -17.76 -6.52 -9.95
N GLN A 34 -17.15 -7.54 -10.51
CA GLN A 34 -17.05 -8.85 -9.90
C GLN A 34 -15.60 -9.09 -9.48
N LEU A 35 -15.41 -9.47 -8.23
CA LEU A 35 -14.14 -9.87 -7.64
C LEU A 35 -14.08 -11.40 -7.52
N PRO A 36 -12.87 -11.98 -7.49
CA PRO A 36 -12.72 -13.41 -7.26
C PRO A 36 -13.36 -13.88 -5.97
N GLY A 37 -13.79 -15.14 -5.94
CA GLY A 37 -14.36 -15.78 -4.76
C GLY A 37 -13.51 -15.57 -3.50
N GLY A 38 -14.16 -15.24 -2.38
CA GLY A 38 -13.49 -15.00 -1.10
C GLY A 38 -12.87 -13.61 -0.94
N ALA A 39 -12.69 -12.84 -2.02
CA ALA A 39 -12.08 -11.50 -1.95
C ALA A 39 -12.82 -10.58 -0.97
N LEU A 40 -14.12 -10.34 -1.19
CA LEU A 40 -14.92 -9.44 -0.35
C LEU A 40 -14.96 -9.88 1.11
N PHE A 41 -14.93 -11.19 1.36
CA PHE A 41 -14.90 -11.73 2.71
C PHE A 41 -13.57 -11.39 3.40
N THR A 42 -12.45 -11.54 2.71
CA THR A 42 -11.15 -11.13 3.25
C THR A 42 -11.09 -9.61 3.45
N LEU A 43 -11.50 -8.80 2.48
CA LEU A 43 -11.35 -7.34 2.57
C LEU A 43 -12.30 -6.69 3.59
N TYR A 44 -13.55 -7.13 3.65
CA TYR A 44 -14.62 -6.44 4.39
C TYR A 44 -15.42 -7.35 5.32
N GLY A 45 -15.16 -8.66 5.33
CA GLY A 45 -15.97 -9.64 6.07
C GLY A 45 -17.34 -9.90 5.43
N ILE A 46 -17.53 -9.52 4.17
CA ILE A 46 -18.82 -9.60 3.47
C ILE A 46 -18.79 -10.79 2.50
N ASN A 47 -19.82 -11.63 2.55
CA ASN A 47 -19.97 -12.72 1.58
C ASN A 47 -20.49 -12.20 0.24
N GLY A 48 -19.87 -12.66 -0.85
CA GLY A 48 -20.26 -12.31 -2.20
C GLY A 48 -19.05 -12.13 -3.11
N THR A 49 -19.32 -11.89 -4.38
CA THR A 49 -18.31 -11.57 -5.41
C THR A 49 -18.59 -10.24 -6.09
N GLU A 50 -19.81 -9.73 -6.01
CA GLU A 50 -20.20 -8.49 -6.67
C GLU A 50 -20.06 -7.29 -5.73
N LEU A 51 -19.46 -6.21 -6.23
CA LEU A 51 -19.27 -4.97 -5.50
C LEU A 51 -19.63 -3.78 -6.37
N GLN A 52 -20.40 -2.84 -5.82
CA GLN A 52 -20.55 -1.52 -6.43
C GLN A 52 -19.45 -0.61 -5.88
N THR A 53 -18.58 -0.13 -6.74
CA THR A 53 -17.43 0.71 -6.37
C THR A 53 -17.31 1.91 -7.29
N TRP A 54 -16.45 2.85 -6.93
CA TRP A 54 -16.21 4.07 -7.70
C TRP A 54 -15.15 3.83 -8.75
N VAL A 55 -15.29 4.50 -9.89
CA VAL A 55 -14.35 4.42 -10.99
C VAL A 55 -13.36 5.58 -10.91
N ALA A 56 -12.07 5.30 -11.12
CA ALA A 56 -11.03 6.32 -11.24
C ALA A 56 -11.19 7.09 -12.57
N PRO A 57 -10.92 8.42 -12.60
CA PRO A 57 -10.50 9.26 -11.49
C PRO A 57 -11.70 9.73 -10.62
N ASN A 58 -11.52 9.81 -9.30
CA ASN A 58 -12.56 10.23 -8.35
C ASN A 58 -12.02 11.06 -7.17
N TYR A 59 -12.29 12.36 -7.19
CA TYR A 59 -11.85 13.31 -6.15
C TYR A 59 -12.54 13.11 -4.78
N GLY A 60 -13.73 12.51 -4.74
CA GLY A 60 -14.39 12.16 -3.49
C GLY A 60 -13.63 11.05 -2.75
N ARG A 61 -13.11 10.06 -3.50
CA ARG A 61 -12.24 9.03 -2.96
C ARG A 61 -10.84 9.55 -2.62
N VAL A 62 -10.34 10.57 -3.32
CA VAL A 62 -9.11 11.28 -2.90
C VAL A 62 -9.25 11.86 -1.49
N ALA A 63 -10.38 12.51 -1.19
CA ALA A 63 -10.59 13.07 0.15
C ALA A 63 -10.57 11.98 1.25
N GLN A 64 -11.11 10.79 0.96
CA GLN A 64 -11.03 9.66 1.90
C GLN A 64 -9.63 9.05 1.97
N ALA A 65 -8.90 8.99 0.86
CA ALA A 65 -7.50 8.58 0.86
C ALA A 65 -6.64 9.53 1.71
N GLU A 66 -6.92 10.84 1.66
CA GLU A 66 -6.28 11.84 2.51
C GLU A 66 -6.61 11.67 4.00
N LEU A 67 -7.86 11.37 4.35
CA LEU A 67 -8.25 11.06 5.73
C LEU A 67 -7.53 9.80 6.23
N LEU A 68 -7.45 8.75 5.40
CA LEU A 68 -6.73 7.53 5.75
C LEU A 68 -5.22 7.80 5.91
N ARG A 69 -4.64 8.63 5.04
CA ARG A 69 -3.25 9.07 5.13
C ARG A 69 -3.00 9.83 6.42
N GLN A 70 -3.91 10.72 6.83
CA GLN A 70 -3.82 11.44 8.10
C GLN A 70 -3.85 10.48 9.30
N ALA A 71 -4.79 9.53 9.32
CA ALA A 71 -4.86 8.50 10.36
C ALA A 71 -3.57 7.66 10.41
N PHE A 72 -2.99 7.34 9.26
CA PHE A 72 -1.72 6.62 9.17
C PHE A 72 -0.55 7.40 9.78
N TYR A 73 -0.43 8.70 9.51
CA TYR A 73 0.58 9.53 10.16
C TYR A 73 0.36 9.66 11.67
N GLU A 74 -0.90 9.74 12.12
CA GLU A 74 -1.21 9.74 13.55
C GLU A 74 -0.79 8.41 14.21
N ASP A 75 -1.08 7.28 13.58
CA ASP A 75 -0.69 5.97 14.11
C ASP A 75 0.83 5.78 14.13
N ILE A 76 1.54 6.21 13.07
CA ILE A 76 3.01 6.21 13.04
C ILE A 76 3.59 7.07 14.16
N SER A 77 3.01 8.24 14.43
CA SER A 77 3.52 9.16 15.47
C SER A 77 3.48 8.55 16.87
N ARG A 78 2.61 7.54 17.09
CA ARG A 78 2.46 6.81 18.34
C ARG A 78 3.08 5.41 18.31
N ALA A 79 3.73 5.05 17.21
CA ALA A 79 4.29 3.73 16.99
C ALA A 79 5.71 3.59 17.56
N THR A 80 6.02 2.41 18.07
CA THR A 80 7.39 2.02 18.44
C THR A 80 8.16 1.52 17.22
N ALA A 81 7.49 0.72 16.39
CA ALA A 81 8.06 0.18 15.16
C ALA A 81 6.97 0.04 14.09
N VAL A 82 7.40 0.13 12.82
CA VAL A 82 6.57 -0.07 11.65
C VAL A 82 7.24 -1.09 10.75
N PHE A 83 6.52 -2.13 10.34
CA PHE A 83 7.03 -3.15 9.44
C PHE A 83 6.12 -3.31 8.22
N CYS A 84 6.70 -3.17 7.04
CA CYS A 84 6.00 -3.37 5.76
C CYS A 84 6.34 -4.75 5.22
N LEU A 85 5.34 -5.61 5.02
CA LEU A 85 5.50 -6.97 4.51
C LEU A 85 4.69 -7.17 3.23
N ALA A 86 5.38 -7.56 2.16
CA ALA A 86 4.77 -7.95 0.90
C ALA A 86 3.99 -9.25 1.06
N ARG A 87 2.81 -9.37 0.46
CA ARG A 87 1.98 -10.58 0.52
C ARG A 87 2.00 -11.37 -0.78
N THR A 88 2.06 -12.70 -0.65
CA THR A 88 1.97 -13.64 -1.78
C THR A 88 0.51 -13.95 -2.13
N GLY A 89 -0.38 -13.95 -1.14
CA GLY A 89 -1.80 -14.28 -1.31
C GLY A 89 -2.73 -13.31 -0.58
N ARG A 90 -4.00 -13.34 -0.98
CA ARG A 90 -5.08 -12.52 -0.40
C ARG A 90 -5.91 -13.30 0.62
N ASP A 91 -6.00 -14.62 0.50
CA ASP A 91 -7.11 -15.37 1.10
C ASP A 91 -6.94 -15.66 2.60
N SER A 92 -5.74 -15.45 3.16
CA SER A 92 -5.49 -15.57 4.60
C SER A 92 -5.55 -14.21 5.28
N ILE A 93 -6.18 -14.15 6.47
CA ILE A 93 -6.35 -12.93 7.24
C ILE A 93 -5.30 -12.89 8.37
N VAL A 94 -4.33 -11.98 8.25
CA VAL A 94 -3.27 -11.78 9.24
C VAL A 94 -3.37 -10.37 9.80
N ARG A 95 -4.25 -10.20 10.80
CA ARG A 95 -4.55 -8.89 11.44
C ARG A 95 -4.54 -8.99 12.97
N PRO A 96 -3.42 -9.42 13.58
CA PRO A 96 -3.33 -9.57 15.03
C PRO A 96 -3.44 -8.20 15.72
N THR A 97 -4.09 -8.17 16.89
CA THR A 97 -4.05 -7.04 17.85
C THR A 97 -2.94 -7.22 18.89
N SER A 98 -2.49 -8.46 19.07
CA SER A 98 -1.37 -8.84 19.93
C SER A 98 -0.67 -10.03 19.29
N ILE A 99 0.67 -10.03 19.33
CA ILE A 99 1.50 -11.14 18.89
C ILE A 99 2.15 -11.75 20.13
N ASN A 100 1.77 -12.97 20.45
CA ASN A 100 2.40 -13.70 21.56
C ASN A 100 3.83 -14.07 21.16
N ILE A 101 4.75 -13.93 22.11
CA ILE A 101 6.15 -14.31 21.95
C ILE A 101 6.30 -15.72 22.52
N ASP A 102 6.58 -16.69 21.64
CA ASP A 102 6.93 -18.05 22.04
C ASP A 102 8.24 -18.04 22.83
N GLN A 103 8.12 -18.14 24.15
CA GLN A 103 9.26 -18.16 25.08
C GLN A 103 10.14 -19.41 24.93
N GLY A 104 9.63 -20.48 24.29
CA GLY A 104 10.42 -21.66 23.94
C GLY A 104 11.38 -21.40 22.79
N GLN A 105 10.98 -20.56 21.82
CA GLN A 105 11.83 -20.18 20.69
C GLN A 105 12.67 -18.92 20.97
N TYR A 106 12.09 -17.95 21.67
CA TYR A 106 12.71 -16.65 21.93
C TYR A 106 12.82 -16.37 23.44
N PRO A 107 13.65 -17.13 24.18
CA PRO A 107 13.89 -16.85 25.58
C PRO A 107 14.57 -15.48 25.73
N ASN A 108 14.03 -14.60 26.57
CA ASN A 108 14.52 -13.22 26.77
C ASN A 108 14.55 -12.40 25.47
N PHE A 109 13.47 -12.48 24.69
CA PHE A 109 13.34 -11.76 23.42
C PHE A 109 13.67 -10.26 23.54
N ASP A 110 14.64 -9.81 22.74
CA ASP A 110 14.95 -8.39 22.56
C ASP A 110 14.34 -7.90 21.25
N ALA A 111 13.31 -7.04 21.34
CA ALA A 111 12.63 -6.49 20.17
C ALA A 111 13.54 -5.71 19.21
N ARG A 112 14.72 -5.24 19.67
CA ARG A 112 15.72 -4.56 18.81
C ARG A 112 16.36 -5.50 17.78
N THR A 113 16.20 -6.81 17.95
CA THR A 113 16.67 -7.81 16.99
C THR A 113 15.84 -7.78 15.70
N LEU A 114 14.57 -7.36 15.76
CA LEU A 114 13.67 -7.16 14.62
C LEU A 114 14.04 -5.88 13.85
N GLY A 115 15.19 -5.88 13.18
CA GLY A 115 15.72 -4.67 12.54
C GLY A 115 15.51 -4.60 11.02
N THR A 116 14.90 -5.62 10.42
CA THR A 116 14.55 -5.67 9.00
C THR A 116 13.13 -6.22 8.80
N PRO A 117 12.51 -5.99 7.63
CA PRO A 117 11.25 -6.65 7.29
C PRO A 117 11.36 -8.19 7.33
N GLU A 118 12.53 -8.73 6.97
CA GLU A 118 12.77 -10.17 6.92
C GLU A 118 12.86 -10.80 8.33
N ASP A 119 13.51 -10.11 9.26
CA ASP A 119 13.55 -10.52 10.66
C ASP A 119 12.12 -10.57 11.24
N PHE A 120 11.32 -9.55 10.96
CA PHE A 120 9.93 -9.48 11.41
C PHE A 120 9.03 -10.53 10.74
N ARG A 121 9.23 -10.79 9.44
CA ARG A 121 8.53 -11.84 8.70
C ARG A 121 8.74 -13.21 9.35
N THR A 122 10.00 -13.56 9.58
CA THR A 122 10.39 -14.84 10.20
C THR A 122 9.85 -14.93 11.63
N PHE A 123 9.87 -13.83 12.38
CA PHE A 123 9.26 -13.76 13.69
C PHE A 123 7.75 -14.06 13.66
N LEU A 124 6.99 -13.49 12.71
CA LEU A 124 5.54 -13.77 12.59
C LEU A 124 5.25 -15.24 12.26
N GLU A 125 6.04 -15.84 11.38
CA GLU A 125 5.89 -17.25 11.00
C GLU A 125 6.21 -18.19 12.17
N ASN A 126 7.32 -17.94 12.87
CA ASN A 126 7.73 -18.76 14.01
C ASN A 126 6.78 -18.67 15.21
N ASN A 127 6.10 -17.54 15.39
CA ASN A 127 5.07 -17.37 16.42
C ASN A 127 3.68 -17.83 15.98
N GLY A 128 3.56 -18.46 14.80
CA GLY A 128 2.29 -19.00 14.28
C GLY A 128 1.25 -17.93 13.94
N VAL A 129 1.67 -16.69 13.71
CA VAL A 129 0.78 -15.58 13.35
C VAL A 129 0.41 -15.63 11.87
N ALA A 130 1.35 -16.07 11.03
CA ALA A 130 1.17 -16.27 9.60
C ALA A 130 1.74 -17.61 9.17
N ASP A 131 1.11 -18.23 8.18
CA ASP A 131 1.64 -19.45 7.57
C ASP A 131 2.93 -19.14 6.80
N ALA A 132 3.84 -20.12 6.77
CA ALA A 132 5.10 -20.02 6.05
C ALA A 132 4.87 -19.68 4.56
N GLY A 133 5.50 -18.61 4.08
CA GLY A 133 5.40 -18.16 2.69
C GLY A 133 4.18 -17.29 2.38
N PHE A 134 3.32 -17.00 3.37
CA PHE A 134 2.25 -16.00 3.22
C PHE A 134 2.82 -14.61 2.90
N PHE A 135 3.86 -14.22 3.65
CA PHE A 135 4.62 -13.01 3.38
C PHE A 135 5.85 -13.33 2.53
N PHE A 136 6.15 -12.44 1.59
CA PHE A 136 7.31 -12.52 0.73
C PHE A 136 8.48 -11.76 1.35
N GLY A 137 9.60 -12.45 1.56
CA GLY A 137 10.84 -11.84 2.01
C GLY A 137 11.45 -10.96 0.93
N TYR A 138 11.85 -9.73 1.27
CA TYR A 138 12.42 -8.80 0.31
C TYR A 138 13.47 -7.89 0.93
N ARG A 139 14.46 -7.49 0.11
CA ARG A 139 15.51 -6.52 0.47
C ARG A 139 15.57 -5.40 -0.58
N GLY A 140 15.21 -4.19 -0.18
CA GLY A 140 14.93 -3.10 -1.12
C GLY A 140 13.46 -3.09 -1.54
N ALA A 141 13.15 -3.23 -2.83
CA ALA A 141 11.77 -3.15 -3.34
C ALA A 141 10.96 -4.42 -3.05
N ALA A 142 9.76 -4.23 -2.49
CA ALA A 142 8.72 -5.25 -2.39
C ALA A 142 8.23 -5.54 -3.82
N GLY A 143 8.74 -6.60 -4.45
CA GLY A 143 8.36 -7.02 -5.80
C GLY A 143 6.95 -7.64 -5.89
N ARG A 144 6.00 -7.09 -5.15
CA ARG A 144 4.60 -7.54 -5.03
C ARG A 144 3.68 -6.33 -4.84
N THR A 145 2.46 -6.49 -5.36
CA THR A 145 1.40 -5.47 -5.38
C THR A 145 0.57 -5.42 -4.10
N ASN A 146 0.53 -6.51 -3.33
CA ASN A 146 -0.21 -6.58 -2.07
C ASN A 146 0.75 -6.38 -0.89
N LEU A 147 0.31 -5.58 0.08
CA LEU A 147 1.13 -5.17 1.21
C LEU A 147 0.33 -5.24 2.51
N SER A 148 0.99 -5.64 3.60
CA SER A 148 0.52 -5.46 4.97
C SER A 148 1.53 -4.60 5.72
N ILE A 149 1.05 -3.57 6.41
CA ILE A 149 1.87 -2.67 7.22
C ILE A 149 1.43 -2.86 8.68
N PHE A 150 2.35 -3.34 9.49
CA PHE A 150 2.15 -3.55 10.92
C PHE A 150 2.66 -2.33 11.67
N ILE A 151 1.78 -1.72 12.46
CA ILE A 151 2.14 -0.62 13.36
C ILE A 151 2.15 -1.16 14.78
N LEU A 152 3.33 -1.25 15.38
CA LEU A 152 3.52 -1.71 16.75
C LEU A 152 3.46 -0.54 17.72
N GLN A 153 2.99 -0.82 18.92
CA GLN A 153 2.96 0.14 20.03
C GLN A 153 3.66 -0.44 21.27
N PRO A 154 3.99 0.40 22.27
CA PRO A 154 4.54 -0.10 23.52
C PRO A 154 3.62 -1.14 24.14
N SER A 155 4.19 -2.28 24.53
CA SER A 155 3.49 -3.33 25.25
C SER A 155 3.86 -3.27 26.73
N THR A 156 2.89 -3.52 27.61
CA THR A 156 3.14 -3.72 29.04
C THR A 156 3.41 -5.19 29.39
N SER A 157 3.33 -6.09 28.41
CA SER A 157 3.58 -7.53 28.57
C SER A 157 4.98 -7.88 28.06
N GLU A 158 5.73 -8.63 28.88
CA GLU A 158 7.03 -9.18 28.50
C GLU A 158 6.92 -10.36 27.52
N THR A 159 5.72 -10.92 27.36
CA THR A 159 5.46 -12.13 26.55
C THR A 159 4.62 -11.85 25.31
N ALA A 160 4.31 -10.58 25.02
CA ALA A 160 3.53 -10.21 23.84
C ALA A 160 3.89 -8.83 23.29
N LEU A 161 3.92 -8.71 21.97
CA LEU A 161 3.99 -7.42 21.27
C LEU A 161 2.58 -6.91 21.00
N SER A 162 2.33 -5.65 21.31
CA SER A 162 1.04 -5.02 21.02
C SER A 162 1.04 -4.41 19.63
N VAL A 163 0.02 -4.74 18.85
CA VAL A 163 -0.20 -4.18 17.50
C VAL A 163 -1.29 -3.13 17.61
N ARG A 164 -0.96 -1.89 17.23
CA ARG A 164 -1.88 -0.77 17.25
C ARG A 164 -2.87 -0.86 16.10
N ALA A 165 -2.34 -1.01 14.89
CA ALA A 165 -3.12 -1.10 13.69
C ALA A 165 -2.39 -1.92 12.63
N VAL A 166 -3.16 -2.59 11.78
CA VAL A 166 -2.65 -3.22 10.56
C VAL A 166 -3.27 -2.51 9.38
N TYR A 167 -2.45 -2.02 8.46
CA TYR A 167 -2.91 -1.51 7.18
C TYR A 167 -2.70 -2.55 6.10
N GLU A 168 -3.65 -2.66 5.18
CA GLU A 168 -3.55 -3.55 4.04
C GLU A 168 -3.82 -2.79 2.77
N LEU A 169 -2.98 -3.04 1.77
CA LEU A 169 -3.19 -2.65 0.39
C LEU A 169 -3.37 -3.93 -0.42
N ASP A 170 -4.49 -4.02 -1.13
CA ASP A 170 -4.74 -5.10 -2.09
C ASP A 170 -5.07 -4.54 -3.46
N MET A 171 -4.47 -5.14 -4.47
CA MET A 171 -4.76 -4.92 -5.88
C MET A 171 -5.27 -6.22 -6.48
N ILE A 172 -6.51 -6.19 -6.92
CA ILE A 172 -7.25 -7.38 -7.33
C ILE A 172 -7.77 -7.16 -8.74
N ALA A 173 -7.34 -8.00 -9.67
CA ALA A 173 -7.95 -8.04 -10.99
C ALA A 173 -9.42 -8.45 -10.88
N THR A 174 -10.30 -7.72 -11.56
CA THR A 174 -11.73 -8.09 -11.63
C THR A 174 -11.94 -9.30 -12.52
N GLU A 175 -13.00 -10.05 -12.25
CA GLU A 175 -13.47 -11.14 -13.11
C GLU A 175 -14.56 -10.63 -14.04
N GLY A 176 -14.53 -11.02 -15.31
CA GLY A 176 -15.56 -10.66 -16.28
C GLY A 176 -15.51 -9.19 -16.71
N VAL A 177 -16.68 -8.58 -16.90
CA VAL A 177 -16.85 -7.22 -17.43
C VAL A 177 -17.54 -6.34 -16.37
N PRO A 178 -17.00 -5.15 -16.05
CA PRO A 178 -15.81 -4.52 -16.65
C PRO A 178 -14.50 -5.12 -16.13
N ASN A 179 -13.52 -5.27 -17.04
CA ASN A 179 -12.16 -5.69 -16.72
C ASN A 179 -11.35 -4.50 -16.17
N GLY A 180 -10.49 -4.78 -15.18
CA GLY A 180 -9.60 -3.78 -14.60
C GLY A 180 -9.05 -4.21 -13.25
N THR A 181 -8.50 -3.25 -12.52
CA THR A 181 -7.94 -3.46 -11.17
C THR A 181 -8.79 -2.78 -10.13
N TYR A 182 -9.31 -3.55 -9.19
CA TYR A 182 -9.86 -3.05 -7.95
C TYR A 182 -8.74 -2.85 -6.93
N VAL A 183 -8.64 -1.64 -6.40
CA VAL A 183 -7.70 -1.29 -5.35
C VAL A 183 -8.47 -0.97 -4.08
N SER A 184 -7.98 -1.48 -2.96
CA SER A 184 -8.50 -1.12 -1.65
C SER A 184 -7.36 -0.99 -0.64
N VAL A 185 -7.29 0.17 0.00
CA VAL A 185 -6.38 0.46 1.13
C VAL A 185 -7.21 0.57 2.38
N ARG A 186 -6.86 -0.22 3.39
CA ARG A 186 -7.67 -0.43 4.57
C ARG A 186 -6.83 -0.33 5.82
N ARG A 187 -7.41 0.23 6.88
CA ARG A 187 -6.89 0.27 8.25
C ARG A 187 -7.75 -0.63 9.13
N TYR A 188 -7.09 -1.46 9.90
CA TYR A 188 -7.73 -2.28 10.92
C TYR A 188 -7.16 -1.93 12.28
N ASP A 189 -7.98 -1.25 13.07
CA ASP A 189 -7.72 -0.93 14.47
C ASP A 189 -8.73 -1.72 15.32
N ASN A 190 -8.24 -2.62 16.17
CA ASN A 190 -9.04 -3.58 16.93
C ASN A 190 -9.78 -4.65 16.10
N TYR A 191 -9.09 -5.25 15.12
CA TYR A 191 -9.62 -6.41 14.39
C TYR A 191 -9.96 -7.57 15.33
N SER A 192 -11.08 -8.25 15.07
CA SER A 192 -11.42 -9.51 15.72
C SER A 192 -12.20 -10.42 14.77
N ALA A 193 -12.30 -11.71 15.12
CA ALA A 193 -13.10 -12.65 14.32
C ALA A 193 -14.59 -12.25 14.23
N GLN A 194 -15.07 -11.46 15.21
CA GLN A 194 -16.42 -10.92 15.31
C GLN A 194 -16.56 -9.56 14.63
N ASN A 195 -15.50 -8.75 14.59
CA ASN A 195 -15.45 -7.47 13.90
C ASN A 195 -14.37 -7.49 12.80
N ARG A 196 -14.78 -7.87 11.59
CA ARG A 196 -13.89 -8.06 10.44
C ARG A 196 -13.82 -6.85 9.51
N ALA A 197 -14.67 -5.86 9.73
CA ALA A 197 -14.72 -4.67 8.90
C ALA A 197 -13.49 -3.79 9.15
N PRO A 198 -12.94 -3.12 8.12
CA PRO A 198 -11.93 -2.11 8.32
C PRO A 198 -12.50 -0.91 9.08
N THR A 199 -11.68 -0.31 9.94
CA THR A 199 -12.03 0.90 10.70
C THR A 199 -12.11 2.10 9.77
N ASP A 200 -11.13 2.23 8.88
CA ASP A 200 -11.05 3.27 7.86
C ASP A 200 -10.55 2.65 6.56
N TYR A 201 -11.05 3.12 5.42
CA TYR A 201 -10.59 2.65 4.12
C TYR A 201 -10.95 3.60 2.99
N TYR A 202 -10.25 3.44 1.87
CA TYR A 202 -10.75 3.89 0.57
C TYR A 202 -10.58 2.78 -0.46
N ASP A 203 -11.46 2.79 -1.45
CA ASP A 203 -11.43 1.88 -2.56
C ASP A 203 -11.77 2.57 -3.86
N ILE A 204 -11.19 2.06 -4.94
CA ILE A 204 -11.33 2.63 -6.28
C ILE A 204 -11.08 1.53 -7.32
N PHE A 205 -11.83 1.58 -8.41
CA PHE A 205 -11.65 0.71 -9.56
C PHE A 205 -10.98 1.48 -10.71
N TYR A 206 -9.93 0.91 -11.26
CA TYR A 206 -9.25 1.38 -12.46
C TYR A 206 -9.66 0.50 -13.64
N PRO A 207 -10.44 1.03 -14.60
CA PRO A 207 -10.83 0.28 -15.80
C PRO A 207 -9.61 -0.06 -16.65
N GLU A 208 -9.64 -1.23 -17.30
CA GLU A 208 -8.64 -1.65 -18.29
C GLU A 208 -7.18 -1.68 -17.79
N SER A 209 -6.96 -1.72 -16.47
CA SER A 209 -5.63 -1.85 -15.86
C SER A 209 -5.37 -3.28 -15.37
N ASP A 210 -4.08 -3.62 -15.21
CA ASP A 210 -3.62 -4.84 -14.56
C ASP A 210 -3.01 -4.53 -13.18
N PRO A 211 -3.11 -5.40 -12.16
CA PRO A 211 -2.40 -5.19 -10.89
C PRO A 211 -0.89 -4.96 -11.05
N GLN A 212 -0.25 -5.55 -12.06
CA GLN A 212 1.18 -5.36 -12.37
C GLN A 212 1.51 -3.94 -12.85
N ASP A 213 0.50 -3.14 -13.21
CA ASP A 213 0.66 -1.73 -13.51
C ASP A 213 1.00 -0.89 -12.26
N PHE A 214 1.07 -1.48 -11.07
CA PHE A 214 1.59 -0.84 -9.86
C PHE A 214 2.50 -1.82 -9.10
N PRO A 215 3.69 -2.12 -9.65
CA PRO A 215 4.43 -3.34 -9.33
C PRO A 215 5.13 -3.31 -7.95
N VAL A 216 5.34 -2.12 -7.38
CA VAL A 216 6.07 -1.94 -6.12
C VAL A 216 5.31 -1.00 -5.21
N THR A 217 4.98 -1.50 -4.02
CA THR A 217 4.18 -0.76 -3.02
C THR A 217 5.01 -0.27 -1.84
N ALA A 218 6.15 -0.94 -1.59
CA ALA A 218 7.08 -0.58 -0.53
C ALA A 218 8.54 -0.79 -0.98
N VAL A 219 9.45 0.04 -0.48
CA VAL A 219 10.89 -0.17 -0.56
C VAL A 219 11.49 0.03 0.82
N SER A 220 12.25 -0.95 1.31
CA SER A 220 12.94 -0.90 2.60
C SER A 220 14.36 -0.38 2.44
N PHE A 221 14.74 0.56 3.30
CA PHE A 221 16.10 1.09 3.44
C PHE A 221 16.65 0.67 4.80
N GLU A 222 17.74 -0.09 4.78
CA GLU A 222 18.33 -0.68 5.97
C GLU A 222 19.43 0.21 6.56
N LEU A 223 19.79 -0.02 7.81
CA LEU A 223 20.82 0.75 8.49
C LEU A 223 22.22 0.41 7.96
N ALA A 224 23.05 1.44 7.69
CA ALA A 224 24.40 1.28 7.12
C ALA A 224 25.32 0.31 7.88
N ARG A 225 25.25 0.29 9.21
CA ARG A 225 26.08 -0.60 10.04
C ARG A 225 25.71 -2.08 9.94
N ARG A 226 24.58 -2.44 9.31
CA ARG A 226 24.18 -3.83 9.05
C ARG A 226 24.76 -4.38 7.74
N MET A 227 25.54 -3.59 6.99
CA MET A 227 26.27 -4.12 5.83
C MET A 227 27.29 -5.16 6.27
N SER A 228 27.11 -6.40 5.83
CA SER A 228 28.16 -7.42 5.88
C SER A 228 29.17 -7.16 4.74
N PRO A 229 30.48 -7.37 4.95
CA PRO A 229 31.48 -7.25 3.87
C PRO A 229 31.32 -8.28 2.74
N ASP A 230 30.71 -9.44 3.04
CA ASP A 230 30.52 -10.56 2.09
C ASP A 230 29.26 -10.43 1.24
N ASP A 231 28.51 -9.37 1.48
CA ASP A 231 27.25 -9.06 0.85
C ASP A 231 27.57 -8.39 -0.51
N THR A 232 27.51 -9.14 -1.61
CA THR A 232 28.05 -8.73 -2.93
C THR A 232 26.99 -8.26 -3.96
N GLY A 233 25.71 -8.24 -3.58
CA GLY A 233 24.58 -7.85 -4.44
C GLY A 233 23.91 -6.52 -4.07
N TYR A 234 24.62 -5.62 -3.38
CA TYR A 234 23.98 -4.49 -2.71
C TYR A 234 24.11 -3.19 -3.43
N ASP A 235 23.04 -2.44 -3.20
CA ASP A 235 22.91 -1.12 -3.71
C ASP A 235 23.16 -0.07 -2.65
N LEU A 236 24.09 0.84 -2.95
CA LEU A 236 24.51 1.92 -2.05
C LEU A 236 23.33 2.79 -1.60
N PHE A 237 22.26 2.87 -2.40
CA PHE A 237 21.07 3.66 -2.06
C PHE A 237 20.04 2.92 -1.20
N LYS A 238 20.15 1.62 -0.96
CA LYS A 238 19.23 0.88 -0.04
C LYS A 238 19.68 0.98 1.42
N VAL A 239 20.63 1.86 1.68
CA VAL A 239 21.27 2.07 2.97
C VAL A 239 20.92 3.45 3.49
N ALA A 240 20.33 3.50 4.67
CA ALA A 240 20.10 4.70 5.43
C ALA A 240 21.27 4.94 6.40
N PRO A 241 21.84 6.17 6.43
CA PRO A 241 23.02 6.47 7.25
C PRO A 241 22.73 6.39 8.75
N GLU A 242 21.53 6.78 9.19
CA GLU A 242 21.22 6.92 10.63
C GLU A 242 20.09 6.00 11.11
N ARG A 243 18.98 5.90 10.34
CA ARG A 243 17.79 5.14 10.75
C ARG A 243 17.16 4.45 9.55
N PRO A 244 16.73 3.17 9.69
CA PRO A 244 16.01 2.50 8.63
C PRO A 244 14.63 3.12 8.40
N PHE A 245 14.19 3.15 7.15
CA PHE A 245 12.91 3.73 6.74
C PHE A 245 12.36 3.01 5.51
N TYR A 246 11.12 3.32 5.16
CA TYR A 246 10.44 2.83 3.97
C TYR A 246 10.05 3.97 3.05
N PHE A 247 10.11 3.72 1.76
CA PHE A 247 9.26 4.38 0.79
C PHE A 247 8.00 3.56 0.59
N LEU A 248 6.85 4.21 0.61
CA LEU A 248 5.54 3.61 0.39
C LEU A 248 4.79 4.38 -0.67
N TRP A 249 4.07 3.65 -1.51
CA TRP A 249 3.18 4.21 -2.52
C TRP A 249 1.80 3.61 -2.35
N TRP A 250 0.80 4.48 -2.26
CA TRP A 250 -0.60 4.08 -2.36
C TRP A 250 -1.20 4.54 -3.69
N PRO A 251 -2.14 3.79 -4.28
CA PRO A 251 -2.76 4.23 -5.53
C PRO A 251 -3.60 5.48 -5.35
N ASP A 252 -3.39 6.45 -6.25
CA ASP A 252 -4.06 7.75 -6.24
C ASP A 252 -5.44 7.65 -6.91
N PRO A 253 -6.55 7.90 -6.19
CA PRO A 253 -7.87 7.87 -6.79
C PRO A 253 -8.10 8.95 -7.85
N ALA A 254 -7.29 10.03 -7.91
CA ALA A 254 -7.38 11.05 -8.95
C ALA A 254 -6.68 10.67 -10.26
N THR A 255 -5.82 9.65 -10.27
CA THR A 255 -5.17 9.21 -11.51
C THR A 255 -6.14 8.30 -12.27
N PRO A 256 -6.34 8.50 -13.59
CA PRO A 256 -7.30 7.70 -14.36
C PRO A 256 -6.84 6.26 -14.62
N VAL A 257 -5.53 6.00 -14.59
CA VAL A 257 -4.91 4.70 -14.93
C VAL A 257 -3.76 4.43 -13.96
N LEU A 258 -3.54 3.17 -13.57
CA LEU A 258 -2.42 2.78 -12.71
C LEU A 258 -1.08 2.77 -13.45
N ALA A 259 -1.10 2.40 -14.73
CA ALA A 259 0.07 2.33 -15.60
C ALA A 259 0.65 3.71 -15.89
N ASN A 260 1.97 3.77 -16.03
CA ASN A 260 2.68 4.92 -16.60
C ASN A 260 3.33 4.50 -17.92
N GLU A 261 3.18 5.33 -18.96
CA GLU A 261 3.73 5.07 -20.29
C GLU A 261 5.26 5.23 -20.36
N THR A 262 5.90 5.88 -19.38
CA THR A 262 7.35 6.12 -19.39
C THR A 262 8.00 5.77 -18.05
N ASN A 263 8.77 4.69 -18.04
CA ASN A 263 9.68 4.37 -16.95
C ASN A 263 11.01 5.09 -17.20
N PRO A 264 11.54 5.89 -16.26
CA PRO A 264 12.89 6.43 -16.39
C PRO A 264 13.90 5.29 -16.63
N ALA A 265 14.72 5.45 -17.66
CA ALA A 265 15.79 4.51 -17.96
C ALA A 265 16.91 4.70 -16.94
N TYR A 266 17.21 3.64 -16.18
CA TYR A 266 18.35 3.60 -15.27
C TYR A 266 19.45 2.71 -15.86
N GLY A 267 20.70 2.98 -15.51
CA GLY A 267 21.82 2.14 -15.91
C GLY A 267 21.72 0.72 -15.32
N ASN A 268 22.37 -0.25 -15.97
CA ASN A 268 22.46 -1.61 -15.43
C ASN A 268 23.07 -1.60 -14.03
N GLY A 269 22.36 -2.19 -13.06
CA GLY A 269 22.78 -2.24 -11.66
C GLY A 269 22.38 -1.03 -10.82
N ASP A 270 21.58 -0.09 -11.34
CA ASP A 270 21.05 1.02 -10.55
C ASP A 270 19.86 0.55 -9.66
N PRO A 271 19.83 0.89 -8.37
CA PRO A 271 18.79 0.47 -7.40
C PRO A 271 17.42 0.97 -7.78
N ARG A 272 17.43 2.18 -8.32
CA ARG A 272 16.22 2.91 -8.66
C ARG A 272 15.56 2.24 -9.84
N ALA A 273 16.23 1.39 -10.61
CA ALA A 273 15.56 0.56 -11.60
C ALA A 273 14.42 -0.29 -11.01
N ALA A 274 14.54 -0.69 -9.74
CA ALA A 274 13.54 -1.54 -9.08
C ALA A 274 12.25 -0.80 -8.70
N TYR A 275 12.28 0.52 -8.48
CA TYR A 275 11.11 1.28 -7.99
C TYR A 275 10.94 2.66 -8.65
N GLY A 276 11.83 3.06 -9.54
CA GLY A 276 11.83 4.35 -10.21
C GLY A 276 10.64 4.51 -11.16
N ALA A 277 10.09 3.40 -11.62
CA ALA A 277 8.80 3.35 -12.31
C ALA A 277 7.67 3.98 -11.48
N MET A 278 7.75 3.92 -10.15
CA MET A 278 6.77 4.52 -9.22
C MET A 278 6.87 6.05 -9.17
N GLY A 279 7.96 6.63 -9.67
CA GLY A 279 8.09 8.08 -9.84
C GLY A 279 6.93 8.62 -10.67
N SER A 280 6.22 9.61 -10.12
CA SER A 280 5.08 10.28 -10.77
C SER A 280 3.82 9.42 -11.00
N ARG A 281 3.75 8.17 -10.51
CA ARG A 281 2.53 7.33 -10.64
C ARG A 281 1.40 7.74 -9.70
N THR A 282 1.77 8.26 -8.54
CA THR A 282 0.83 8.61 -7.49
C THR A 282 1.34 9.83 -6.73
N SER A 283 0.42 10.70 -6.33
CA SER A 283 0.71 11.76 -5.37
C SER A 283 0.80 11.24 -3.93
N PHE A 284 0.29 10.04 -3.66
CA PHE A 284 0.32 9.36 -2.36
C PHE A 284 1.63 8.58 -2.16
N PHE A 285 2.73 9.34 -2.11
CA PHE A 285 4.04 8.85 -1.72
C PHE A 285 4.31 9.18 -0.25
N LEU A 286 4.74 8.19 0.52
CA LEU A 286 5.04 8.34 1.93
C LEU A 286 6.46 7.86 2.23
N VAL A 287 7.14 8.61 3.10
CA VAL A 287 8.39 8.17 3.74
C VAL A 287 8.07 7.85 5.19
N VAL A 288 8.34 6.60 5.58
CA VAL A 288 7.93 6.09 6.90
C VAL A 288 9.16 5.58 7.65
N PRO A 289 9.51 6.14 8.83
CA PRO A 289 10.57 5.58 9.64
C PRO A 289 10.14 4.20 10.18
N MET A 290 11.05 3.23 10.12
CA MET A 290 10.80 1.89 10.69
C MET A 290 10.72 1.95 12.22
N PHE A 291 11.43 2.89 12.85
CA PHE A 291 11.38 3.13 14.30
C PHE A 291 11.12 4.63 14.56
N PRO A 292 9.85 5.07 14.58
CA PRO A 292 9.51 6.49 14.71
C PRO A 292 9.90 7.10 16.06
N ALA A 293 9.88 6.29 17.12
CA ALA A 293 10.15 6.72 18.50
C ALA A 293 11.64 6.76 18.88
N LEU A 294 12.53 6.22 18.03
CA LEU A 294 13.98 6.21 18.24
C LEU A 294 14.65 7.34 17.48
#